data_AF-A0A0N0K020-F1
#
_entry.id   AF-A0A0N0K020-F1
#
_cell.length_a   1.000
_cell.length_b   1.000
_cell.length_c   1.000
_cell.angle_alpha   90.00
_cell.angle_beta   90.00
_cell.angle_gamma   90.00
#
_symmetry.space_group_name_H-M   'P 1'
#
loop_
_entity.id
_entity.type
_entity.pdbx_description
1 polymer ?
#
loop_
_entity_poly.entity_id
_entity_poly.type
_entity_poly.pdbx_seq_one_letter_code
_entity_poly.pdbx_strand_id
1 'polypeptide(L)'
;MLQTAVFVDAGYLCAQGAKALTGGPVPRLRLDIQIAPIISRLNVDVQRLAPASRLLRAYWYDGSPRGRDPSPEQRAIAQADNVKLRLGVVNSFGQQKEVDSLIITDLIELSRNRSIADAVLLSGDADLRVGVALAQSHGIRVHLIGIQPALGTLSPDLVAESDTVSEWMARDLEGLLKIRPAESNIEISGVAADTDFEAVLALVVAERVAAVPDLAALQMHFQQSRAVPPEHDRPALAELRNRIGRDLTEQEKRAFRKTFSAGVLAGSALS
;
A
#
# COMPACT_ATOMS: atom_id res chain seq x y z
N MET A 1 15.44 19.02 28.23
CA MET A 1 14.00 18.95 27.92
C MET A 1 13.76 17.61 27.23
N LEU A 2 12.81 16.82 27.71
CA LEU A 2 12.50 15.51 27.10
C LEU A 2 11.83 15.72 25.73
N GLN A 3 12.07 14.78 24.81
CA GLN A 3 11.57 14.85 23.44
C GLN A 3 10.86 13.54 23.08
N THR A 4 9.79 13.67 22.31
CA THR A 4 9.01 12.53 21.80
C THR A 4 8.98 12.60 20.29
N ALA A 5 9.28 11.49 19.62
CA ALA A 5 9.07 11.35 18.18
C ALA A 5 7.83 10.53 17.90
N VAL A 6 7.13 10.88 16.82
CA VAL A 6 5.98 10.11 16.33
C VAL A 6 6.40 9.36 15.08
N PHE A 7 6.00 8.09 14.97
CA PHE A 7 6.27 7.20 13.85
C PHE A 7 4.94 6.79 13.24
N VAL A 8 4.65 7.25 12.03
CA VAL A 8 3.37 7.01 11.35
C VAL A 8 3.60 6.06 10.19
N ASP A 9 3.03 4.87 10.29
CA ASP A 9 2.87 3.96 9.16
C ASP A 9 1.66 4.42 8.32
N ALA A 10 1.95 5.01 7.16
CA ALA A 10 0.92 5.56 6.28
C ALA A 10 0.03 4.47 5.68
N GLY A 11 0.60 3.29 5.40
CA GLY A 11 -0.12 2.15 4.86
C GLY A 11 -1.17 1.66 5.85
N TYR A 12 -0.76 1.46 7.10
CA TYR A 12 -1.65 1.08 8.18
C TYR A 12 -2.73 2.14 8.45
N LEU A 13 -2.33 3.42 8.61
CA LEU A 13 -3.27 4.52 8.85
C LEU A 13 -4.34 4.59 7.76
N CYS A 14 -3.94 4.49 6.49
CA CYS A 14 -4.89 4.55 5.38
C CYS A 14 -5.80 3.34 5.32
N ALA A 15 -5.25 2.13 5.43
CA ALA A 15 -6.01 0.89 5.30
C ALA A 15 -7.02 0.73 6.45
N GLN A 16 -6.56 0.88 7.70
CA GLN A 16 -7.44 0.72 8.86
C GLN A 16 -8.30 1.95 9.09
N GLY A 17 -7.79 3.16 8.82
CA GLY A 17 -8.58 4.38 8.95
C GLY A 17 -9.76 4.41 7.99
N ALA A 18 -9.56 4.02 6.73
CA ALA A 18 -10.65 3.92 5.78
C ALA A 18 -11.67 2.83 6.13
N LYS A 19 -11.19 1.69 6.63
CA LYS A 19 -12.06 0.61 7.10
C LYS A 19 -12.89 1.03 8.32
N ALA A 20 -12.30 1.78 9.24
CA ALA A 20 -13.00 2.33 10.41
C ALA A 20 -14.10 3.33 10.00
N LEU A 21 -13.84 4.16 8.99
CA LEU A 21 -14.80 5.18 8.52
C LEU A 21 -15.92 4.62 7.63
N THR A 22 -15.67 3.54 6.88
CA THR A 22 -16.64 3.02 5.88
C THR A 22 -17.17 1.63 6.16
N GLY A 23 -16.60 0.92 7.13
CA GLY A 23 -16.87 -0.50 7.37
C GLY A 23 -16.19 -1.45 6.37
N GLY A 24 -15.47 -0.96 5.37
CA GLY A 24 -14.86 -1.78 4.31
C GLY A 24 -13.53 -1.22 3.76
N PRO A 25 -12.80 -2.00 2.94
CA PRO A 25 -11.55 -1.53 2.35
C PRO A 25 -11.82 -0.42 1.32
N VAL A 26 -11.02 0.64 1.36
CA VAL A 26 -11.03 1.72 0.36
C VAL A 26 -9.66 1.81 -0.31
N PRO A 27 -9.58 1.89 -1.65
CA PRO A 27 -8.31 2.09 -2.35
C PRO A 27 -7.59 3.36 -1.89
N ARG A 28 -6.26 3.28 -1.69
CA ARG A 28 -5.41 4.41 -1.28
C ARG A 28 -5.62 5.66 -2.14
N LEU A 29 -5.82 5.50 -3.45
CA LEU A 29 -6.05 6.60 -4.39
C LEU A 29 -7.33 7.39 -4.12
N ARG A 30 -8.33 6.81 -3.44
CA ARG A 30 -9.57 7.50 -3.08
C ARG A 30 -9.47 8.22 -1.74
N LEU A 31 -8.38 8.03 -1.01
CA LEU A 31 -8.14 8.74 0.23
C LEU A 31 -7.47 10.08 -0.08
N ASP A 32 -7.81 11.06 0.72
CA ASP A 32 -7.19 12.37 0.77
C ASP A 32 -6.77 12.63 2.22
N ILE A 33 -5.46 12.53 2.47
CA ILE A 33 -4.87 12.67 3.80
C ILE A 33 -4.82 14.14 4.19
N GLN A 34 -5.51 14.49 5.26
CA GLN A 34 -5.43 15.83 5.85
C GLN A 34 -4.26 15.89 6.84
N ILE A 35 -3.06 16.17 6.32
CA ILE A 35 -1.81 16.09 7.11
C ILE A 35 -1.81 17.03 8.32
N ALA A 36 -2.21 18.30 8.17
CA ALA A 36 -2.17 19.27 9.27
C ALA A 36 -3.12 18.91 10.44
N PRO A 37 -4.39 18.48 10.19
CA PRO A 37 -5.23 17.88 11.23
C PRO A 37 -4.61 16.65 11.90
N ILE A 38 -3.98 15.76 11.13
CA ILE A 38 -3.33 14.55 11.67
C ILE A 38 -2.20 14.93 12.63
N ILE A 39 -1.33 15.86 12.24
CA ILE A 39 -0.23 16.33 13.10
C ILE A 39 -0.77 17.01 14.36
N SER A 40 -1.83 17.81 14.25
CA SER A 40 -2.49 18.41 15.42
C SER A 40 -3.01 17.34 16.38
N ARG A 41 -3.66 16.30 15.86
CA ARG A 41 -4.15 15.18 16.68
C ARG A 41 -3.00 14.40 17.34
N LEU A 42 -1.95 14.08 16.59
CA LEU A 42 -0.77 13.38 17.13
C LEU A 42 -0.08 14.20 18.23
N ASN A 43 -0.05 15.54 18.10
CA ASN A 43 0.48 16.40 19.16
C ASN A 43 -0.37 16.31 20.46
N VAL A 44 -1.70 16.24 20.34
CA VAL A 44 -2.58 15.99 21.49
C VAL A 44 -2.30 14.62 22.11
N ASP A 45 -2.11 13.58 21.29
CA ASP A 45 -1.74 12.26 21.80
C ASP A 45 -0.39 12.25 22.50
N VAL A 46 0.62 12.96 21.98
CA VAL A 46 1.92 13.12 22.63
C VAL A 46 1.78 13.83 23.98
N GLN A 47 1.02 14.92 24.06
CA GLN A 47 0.79 15.63 25.33
C GLN A 47 0.09 14.76 26.37
N ARG A 48 -0.79 13.85 25.94
CA ARG A 48 -1.47 12.91 26.82
C ARG A 48 -0.57 11.76 27.28
N LEU A 49 0.21 11.17 26.36
CA LEU A 49 1.01 9.97 26.59
C LEU A 49 2.35 10.28 27.27
N ALA A 50 2.96 11.41 26.91
CA ALA A 50 4.27 11.86 27.39
C ALA A 50 4.21 13.36 27.82
N PRO A 51 3.46 13.69 28.89
CA PRO A 51 3.17 15.08 29.28
C PRO A 51 4.41 15.91 29.66
N ALA A 52 5.52 15.27 30.04
CA ALA A 52 6.78 15.94 30.37
C ALA A 52 7.67 16.23 29.14
N SER A 53 7.21 15.86 27.95
CA SER A 53 7.99 15.87 26.72
C SER A 53 7.38 16.79 25.66
N ARG A 54 8.23 17.34 24.79
CA ARG A 54 7.77 18.06 23.59
C ARG A 54 7.85 17.17 22.36
N LEU A 55 6.93 17.37 21.42
CA LEU A 55 7.06 16.79 20.09
C LEU A 55 8.36 17.26 19.42
N LEU A 56 9.18 16.32 18.98
CA LEU A 56 10.36 16.58 18.14
C LEU A 56 9.93 16.78 16.68
N ARG A 57 9.23 15.79 16.12
CA ARG A 57 8.59 15.77 14.79
C ARG A 57 7.81 14.47 14.60
N ALA A 58 6.99 14.42 13.57
CA ALA A 58 6.40 13.18 13.06
C ALA A 58 7.22 12.65 11.88
N TYR A 59 7.69 11.41 11.98
CA TYR A 59 8.25 10.65 10.88
C TYR A 59 7.10 9.92 10.19
N TRP A 60 6.93 10.21 8.90
CA TRP A 60 5.87 9.66 8.07
C TRP A 60 6.47 8.65 7.10
N TYR A 61 6.08 7.39 7.21
CA TYR A 61 6.63 6.31 6.42
C TYR A 61 5.60 5.87 5.39
N ASP A 62 5.94 5.99 4.12
CA ASP A 62 5.04 5.65 3.01
C ASP A 62 5.80 4.89 1.92
N GLY A 63 5.07 4.16 1.08
CA GLY A 63 5.64 3.43 -0.05
C GLY A 63 5.68 4.29 -1.31
N SER A 64 6.80 4.27 -2.04
CA SER A 64 6.86 4.76 -3.42
C SER A 64 7.36 3.67 -4.38
N PRO A 65 6.80 3.55 -5.60
CA PRO A 65 7.36 2.67 -6.62
C PRO A 65 8.83 3.01 -6.90
N ARG A 66 9.67 1.98 -7.06
CA ARG A 66 11.10 2.15 -7.31
C ARG A 66 11.33 3.05 -8.54
N GLY A 67 12.16 4.08 -8.38
CA GLY A 67 12.56 4.97 -9.48
C GLY A 67 11.47 5.93 -9.95
N ARG A 68 10.38 6.10 -9.21
CA ARG A 68 9.39 7.16 -9.46
C ARG A 68 9.55 8.33 -8.51
N ASP A 69 9.26 9.51 -9.03
CA ASP A 69 9.15 10.72 -8.21
C ASP A 69 8.00 10.58 -7.19
N PRO A 70 8.14 11.18 -6.00
CA PRO A 70 7.08 11.19 -4.99
C PRO A 70 5.77 11.75 -5.58
N SER A 71 4.63 11.18 -5.20
CA SER A 71 3.32 11.66 -5.65
C SER A 71 3.05 13.10 -5.19
N PRO A 72 2.09 13.83 -5.79
CA PRO A 72 1.69 15.16 -5.29
C PRO A 72 1.27 15.14 -3.81
N GLU A 73 0.55 14.11 -3.36
CA GLU A 73 0.19 13.92 -1.95
C GLU A 73 1.45 13.77 -1.08
N GLN A 74 2.40 12.92 -1.50
CA GLN A 74 3.66 12.72 -0.78
C GLN A 74 4.50 14.00 -0.72
N ARG A 75 4.56 14.79 -1.79
CA ARG A 75 5.24 16.09 -1.78
C ARG A 75 4.58 17.07 -0.81
N ALA A 76 3.25 17.11 -0.77
CA ALA A 76 2.52 17.93 0.19
C ALA A 76 2.80 17.50 1.63
N ILE A 77 2.84 16.20 1.92
CA ILE A 77 3.22 15.66 3.24
C ILE A 77 4.67 16.04 3.59
N ALA A 78 5.59 15.95 2.63
CA ALA A 78 7.01 16.30 2.84
C ALA A 78 7.23 17.80 3.10
N GLN A 79 6.31 18.66 2.68
CA GLN A 79 6.33 20.11 2.89
C GLN A 79 5.59 20.54 4.16
N ALA A 80 4.90 19.63 4.85
CA ALA A 80 4.15 19.96 6.05
C ALA A 80 5.08 20.23 7.26
N ASP A 81 4.68 21.18 8.09
CA ASP A 81 5.43 21.55 9.28
C ASP A 81 5.57 20.36 10.25
N ASN A 82 6.78 20.21 10.80
CA ASN A 82 7.11 19.14 11.75
C ASN A 82 6.92 17.72 11.21
N VAL A 83 6.90 17.53 9.89
CA VAL A 83 6.82 16.22 9.25
C VAL A 83 8.13 15.89 8.54
N LYS A 84 8.58 14.65 8.67
CA LYS A 84 9.67 14.08 7.88
C LYS A 84 9.15 12.87 7.11
N LEU A 85 8.96 13.03 5.80
CA LEU A 85 8.62 11.92 4.91
C LEU A 85 9.83 10.99 4.70
N ARG A 86 9.59 9.69 4.85
CA ARG A 86 10.49 8.58 4.55
C ARG A 86 9.78 7.67 3.55
N LEU A 87 10.41 7.43 2.39
CA LEU A 87 9.82 6.62 1.33
C LEU A 87 10.55 5.27 1.25
N GLY A 88 9.82 4.19 1.51
CA GLY A 88 10.27 2.81 1.27
C GLY A 88 9.98 2.38 -0.17
N VAL A 89 10.67 1.33 -0.63
CA VAL A 89 10.52 0.83 -2.01
C VAL A 89 9.37 -0.16 -2.11
N VAL A 90 8.33 0.20 -2.86
CA VAL A 90 7.25 -0.75 -3.19
C VAL A 90 7.73 -1.65 -4.34
N ASN A 91 7.63 -2.97 -4.15
CA ASN A 91 7.95 -3.92 -5.21
C ASN A 91 6.84 -3.97 -6.28
N SER A 92 7.13 -4.59 -7.42
CA SER A 92 6.21 -4.71 -8.56
C SER A 92 4.89 -5.44 -8.26
N PHE A 93 4.76 -6.07 -7.09
CA PHE A 93 3.56 -6.76 -6.61
C PHE A 93 2.75 -5.92 -5.61
N GLY A 94 3.13 -4.65 -5.38
CA GLY A 94 2.45 -3.77 -4.44
C GLY A 94 2.76 -4.05 -2.97
N GLN A 95 3.69 -4.96 -2.66
CA GLN A 95 4.17 -5.15 -1.31
C GLN A 95 5.18 -4.04 -0.98
N GLN A 96 4.90 -3.30 0.09
CA GLN A 96 5.81 -2.30 0.63
C GLN A 96 6.95 -3.03 1.35
N LYS A 97 8.01 -3.38 0.61
CA LYS A 97 9.24 -3.85 1.25
C LYS A 97 9.97 -2.61 1.77
N GLU A 98 10.61 -2.73 2.93
CA GLU A 98 11.50 -1.71 3.53
C GLU A 98 10.85 -0.56 4.31
N VAL A 99 9.52 -0.37 4.28
CA VAL A 99 8.88 0.65 5.14
C VAL A 99 9.12 0.32 6.62
N ASP A 100 8.93 -0.94 7.01
CA ASP A 100 9.15 -1.39 8.39
C ASP A 100 10.62 -1.25 8.79
N SER A 101 11.54 -1.56 7.86
CA SER A 101 12.98 -1.39 8.09
C SER A 101 13.34 0.07 8.34
N LEU A 102 12.71 1.03 7.65
CA LEU A 102 12.91 2.46 7.89
C LEU A 102 12.40 2.87 9.28
N ILE A 103 11.19 2.40 9.66
CA ILE A 103 10.62 2.67 10.99
C ILE A 103 11.55 2.14 12.09
N ILE A 104 11.93 0.86 11.98
CA ILE A 104 12.81 0.19 12.95
C ILE A 104 14.15 0.90 13.05
N THR A 105 14.76 1.27 11.92
CA THR A 105 16.06 1.95 11.90
C THR A 105 16.00 3.31 12.57
N ASP A 106 15.07 4.17 12.16
CA ASP A 106 14.92 5.52 12.73
C ASP A 106 14.57 5.44 14.24
N LEU A 107 13.73 4.48 14.64
CA LEU A 107 13.38 4.26 16.04
C LEU A 107 14.60 3.88 16.87
N ILE A 108 15.40 2.91 16.42
CA ILE A 108 16.62 2.48 17.12
C ILE A 108 17.65 3.61 17.15
N GLU A 109 17.87 4.32 16.03
CA GLU A 109 18.86 5.40 15.96
C GLU A 109 18.53 6.55 16.92
N LEU A 110 17.27 7.00 16.94
CA LEU A 110 16.84 8.07 17.85
C LEU A 110 16.95 7.65 19.32
N SER A 111 16.63 6.39 19.62
CA SER A 111 16.72 5.81 20.96
C SER A 111 18.17 5.69 21.41
N ARG A 112 19.03 5.11 20.58
CA ARG A 112 20.46 4.91 20.84
C ARG A 112 21.19 6.24 21.07
N ASN A 113 20.85 7.26 20.29
CA ASN A 113 21.42 8.59 20.43
C ASN A 113 20.77 9.42 21.56
N ARG A 114 19.82 8.84 22.31
CA ARG A 114 19.05 9.51 23.38
C ARG A 114 18.43 10.83 22.92
N SER A 115 18.04 10.88 21.65
CA SER A 115 17.42 12.06 21.04
C SER A 115 15.95 12.19 21.44
N ILE A 116 15.35 11.07 21.88
CA ILE A 116 13.98 10.98 22.40
C ILE A 116 13.98 10.19 23.71
N ALA A 117 12.99 10.46 24.56
CA ALA A 117 12.69 9.71 25.78
C ALA A 117 11.45 8.81 25.60
N ASP A 118 10.54 9.20 24.71
CA ASP A 118 9.34 8.45 24.37
C ASP A 118 9.19 8.40 22.85
N ALA A 119 8.60 7.31 22.35
CA ALA A 119 8.17 7.17 20.96
C ALA A 119 6.67 6.90 20.93
N VAL A 120 5.96 7.55 20.01
CA VAL A 120 4.56 7.22 19.69
C VAL A 120 4.54 6.53 18.34
N LEU A 121 4.08 5.28 18.30
CA LEU A 121 4.02 4.45 17.09
C LEU A 121 2.56 4.26 16.66
N LEU A 122 2.20 4.76 15.48
CA LEU A 122 0.91 4.52 14.84
C LEU A 122 1.10 3.44 13.77
N SER A 123 0.86 2.18 14.16
CA SER A 123 0.92 1.00 13.29
C SER A 123 0.18 -0.17 13.95
N GLY A 124 0.02 -1.27 13.22
CA GLY A 124 -0.46 -2.56 13.75
C GLY A 124 0.41 -3.75 13.32
N ASP A 125 1.56 -3.49 12.68
CA ASP A 125 2.40 -4.53 12.11
C ASP A 125 3.27 -5.24 13.17
N ALA A 126 3.17 -6.58 13.22
CA ALA A 126 3.95 -7.41 14.12
C ALA A 126 5.46 -7.31 13.87
N ASP A 127 5.88 -7.00 12.64
CA ASP A 127 7.29 -6.93 12.26
C ASP A 127 8.02 -5.77 12.96
N LEU A 128 7.29 -4.73 13.40
CA LEU A 128 7.85 -3.61 14.16
C LEU A 128 8.24 -3.97 15.59
N ARG A 129 7.76 -5.10 16.12
CA ARG A 129 8.02 -5.53 17.50
C ARG A 129 9.51 -5.56 17.83
N VAL A 130 10.34 -6.07 16.92
CA VAL A 130 11.79 -6.14 17.14
C VAL A 130 12.40 -4.75 17.32
N GLY A 131 11.90 -3.75 16.58
CA GLY A 131 12.31 -2.36 16.74
C GLY A 131 11.89 -1.78 18.09
N VAL A 132 10.68 -2.08 18.55
CA VAL A 132 10.18 -1.66 19.87
C VAL A 132 11.06 -2.22 20.99
N ALA A 133 11.31 -3.52 21.00
CA ALA A 133 12.13 -4.18 22.02
C ALA A 133 13.56 -3.60 22.06
N LEU A 134 14.17 -3.40 20.90
CA LEU A 134 15.52 -2.81 20.80
C LEU A 134 15.55 -1.35 21.27
N ALA A 135 14.52 -0.56 20.95
CA ALA A 135 14.42 0.81 21.41
C ALA A 135 14.28 0.90 22.95
N GLN A 136 13.45 0.06 23.54
CA GLN A 136 13.28 -0.04 24.99
C GLN A 136 14.56 -0.49 25.68
N SER A 137 15.40 -1.32 25.04
CA SER A 137 16.74 -1.66 25.57
C SER A 137 17.66 -0.44 25.74
N HIS A 138 17.38 0.66 25.03
CA HIS A 138 18.05 1.96 25.18
C HIS A 138 17.37 2.89 26.20
N GLY A 139 16.32 2.42 26.89
CA GLY A 139 15.68 3.11 28.00
C GLY A 139 14.60 4.12 27.59
N ILE A 140 14.11 4.05 26.35
CA ILE A 140 12.94 4.85 25.93
C ILE A 140 11.64 4.09 26.14
N ARG A 141 10.53 4.81 26.29
CA ARG A 141 9.18 4.23 26.33
C ARG A 141 8.55 4.27 24.94
N VAL A 142 7.76 3.26 24.60
CA VAL A 142 7.06 3.17 23.32
C VAL A 142 5.55 3.06 23.54
N HIS A 143 4.81 4.03 23.01
CA HIS A 143 3.36 4.12 23.08
C HIS A 143 2.75 3.77 21.74
N LEU A 144 1.99 2.68 21.69
CA LEU A 144 1.31 2.23 20.47
C LEU A 144 -0.06 2.92 20.33
N ILE A 145 -0.35 3.38 19.13
CA ILE A 145 -1.67 3.86 18.71
C ILE A 145 -2.19 2.93 17.62
N GLY A 146 -3.29 2.24 17.92
CA GLY A 146 -4.05 1.46 16.94
C GLY A 146 -5.25 2.22 16.36
N ILE A 147 -5.96 1.59 15.43
CA ILE A 147 -7.21 2.11 14.87
C ILE A 147 -8.33 1.10 15.12
N GLN A 148 -9.44 1.57 15.68
CA GLN A 148 -10.58 0.72 16.02
C GLN A 148 -11.37 0.31 14.76
N PRO A 149 -11.85 -0.95 14.64
CA PRO A 149 -11.70 -2.06 15.59
C PRO A 149 -10.27 -2.62 15.60
N ALA A 150 -9.63 -2.61 16.79
CA ALA A 150 -8.29 -3.16 16.99
C ALA A 150 -8.26 -4.70 16.92
N LEU A 151 -9.41 -5.36 17.13
CA LEU A 151 -9.52 -6.81 17.14
C LEU A 151 -9.14 -7.37 15.75
N GLY A 152 -7.98 -8.02 15.67
CA GLY A 152 -7.42 -8.59 14.44
C GLY A 152 -6.66 -7.60 13.55
N THR A 153 -6.46 -6.35 13.97
CA THR A 153 -5.66 -5.34 13.24
C THR A 153 -4.39 -4.96 13.99
N LEU A 154 -4.38 -5.08 15.32
CA LEU A 154 -3.18 -4.98 16.14
C LEU A 154 -2.60 -6.37 16.43
N SER A 155 -1.29 -6.52 16.22
CA SER A 155 -0.55 -7.70 16.66
C SER A 155 -0.53 -7.82 18.19
N PRO A 156 -0.95 -8.98 18.77
CA PRO A 156 -0.86 -9.22 20.21
C PRO A 156 0.58 -9.10 20.74
N ASP A 157 1.56 -9.52 19.96
CA ASP A 157 2.96 -9.47 20.37
C ASP A 157 3.49 -8.02 20.38
N LEU A 158 3.07 -7.19 19.42
CA LEU A 158 3.40 -5.76 19.42
C LEU A 158 2.73 -5.03 20.60
N VAL A 159 1.48 -5.38 20.89
CA VAL A 159 0.73 -4.87 22.04
C VAL A 159 1.43 -5.23 23.35
N ALA A 160 1.88 -6.47 23.50
CA ALA A 160 2.56 -6.94 24.70
C ALA A 160 3.94 -6.31 24.89
N GLU A 161 4.64 -5.98 23.80
CA GLU A 161 5.96 -5.32 23.84
C GLU A 161 5.84 -3.81 24.18
N SER A 162 4.74 -3.16 23.80
CA SER A 162 4.56 -1.71 23.97
C SER A 162 4.25 -1.31 25.41
N ASP A 163 4.77 -0.16 25.87
CA ASP A 163 4.53 0.35 27.23
C ASP A 163 3.07 0.72 27.50
N THR A 164 2.41 1.28 26.48
CA THR A 164 0.98 1.61 26.55
C THR A 164 0.35 1.44 25.18
N VAL A 165 -0.94 1.10 25.15
CA VAL A 165 -1.73 1.03 23.92
C VAL A 165 -2.93 1.95 24.03
N SER A 166 -3.19 2.72 22.98
CA SER A 166 -4.43 3.49 22.82
C SER A 166 -4.95 3.33 21.39
N GLU A 167 -6.20 3.73 21.16
CA GLU A 167 -6.85 3.53 19.87
C GLU A 167 -7.50 4.83 19.39
N TRP A 168 -7.41 5.09 18.08
CA TRP A 168 -8.25 6.06 17.40
C TRP A 168 -9.54 5.39 16.94
N MET A 169 -10.66 6.01 17.30
CA MET A 169 -12.00 5.57 16.88
C MET A 169 -12.39 6.22 15.55
N ALA A 170 -13.49 5.76 14.93
CA ALA A 170 -14.00 6.39 13.69
C ALA A 170 -14.18 7.91 13.83
N ARG A 171 -14.73 8.37 14.97
CA ARG A 171 -14.88 9.81 15.28
C ARG A 171 -13.56 10.60 15.34
N ASP A 172 -12.47 9.91 15.65
CA ASP A 172 -11.15 10.53 15.75
C ASP A 172 -10.51 10.71 14.36
N LEU A 173 -10.92 9.86 13.42
CA LEU A 173 -10.48 9.86 12.04
C LEU A 173 -11.33 10.79 11.16
N GLU A 174 -12.51 11.19 11.62
CA GLU A 174 -13.36 12.17 10.96
C GLU A 174 -12.58 13.48 10.76
N GLY A 175 -12.44 13.88 9.49
CA GLY A 175 -11.65 15.06 9.11
C GLY A 175 -10.14 14.85 9.03
N LEU A 176 -9.60 13.70 9.46
CA LEU A 176 -8.20 13.31 9.23
C LEU A 176 -8.02 12.64 7.86
N LEU A 177 -8.97 11.76 7.52
CA LEU A 177 -9.03 11.09 6.22
C LEU A 177 -10.31 11.49 5.52
N LYS A 178 -10.19 12.13 4.36
CA LYS A 178 -11.33 12.40 3.49
C LYS A 178 -11.40 11.32 2.44
N ILE A 179 -12.57 10.74 2.29
CA ILE A 179 -12.82 9.75 1.26
C ILE A 179 -13.41 10.50 0.09
N ARG A 180 -12.62 10.62 -0.98
CA ARG A 180 -13.19 11.07 -2.24
C ARG A 180 -14.29 10.09 -2.60
N PRO A 181 -15.49 10.59 -2.95
CA PRO A 181 -16.50 9.72 -3.53
C PRO A 181 -15.79 8.93 -4.62
N ALA A 182 -16.11 7.64 -4.75
CA ALA A 182 -15.84 7.02 -6.04
C ALA A 182 -16.40 8.03 -7.03
N GLU A 183 -15.65 8.41 -8.05
CA GLU A 183 -16.34 8.96 -9.21
C GLU A 183 -17.46 7.95 -9.42
N SER A 184 -18.69 8.35 -9.11
CA SER A 184 -19.84 7.78 -9.73
C SER A 184 -19.36 7.79 -11.16
N ASN A 185 -19.19 6.59 -11.75
CA ASN A 185 -19.48 6.51 -13.15
C ASN A 185 -20.68 7.42 -13.29
N ILE A 186 -20.47 8.59 -13.89
CA ILE A 186 -21.58 9.27 -14.50
C ILE A 186 -22.14 8.10 -15.29
N GLU A 187 -23.34 7.65 -14.95
CA GLU A 187 -24.17 7.03 -15.95
C GLU A 187 -24.27 8.11 -17.01
N ILE A 188 -23.24 8.18 -17.86
CA ILE A 188 -23.34 8.84 -19.13
C ILE A 188 -24.22 7.85 -19.86
N SER A 189 -25.52 8.00 -19.62
CA SER A 189 -26.51 7.75 -20.64
C SER A 189 -26.06 8.60 -21.84
N GLY A 190 -25.22 8.00 -22.68
CA GLY A 190 -24.70 8.56 -23.92
C GLY A 190 -23.33 9.24 -23.84
N VAL A 191 -22.24 8.49 -23.58
CA VAL A 191 -21.05 8.38 -24.45
C VAL A 191 -20.25 7.16 -23.97
N ALA A 192 -20.40 6.05 -24.68
CA ALA A 192 -19.47 4.93 -24.58
C ALA A 192 -18.06 5.43 -24.98
N ALA A 193 -17.12 5.40 -24.04
CA ALA A 193 -15.73 5.17 -24.39
C ALA A 193 -15.51 3.65 -24.31
N ASP A 194 -15.90 2.97 -25.39
CA ASP A 194 -15.42 1.63 -25.71
C ASP A 194 -13.89 1.65 -25.61
N THR A 195 -13.36 1.19 -24.48
CA THR A 195 -12.09 0.47 -24.56
C THR A 195 -12.51 -0.94 -24.93
N ASP A 196 -12.69 -1.16 -26.23
CA ASP A 196 -13.12 -2.43 -26.79
C ASP A 196 -12.23 -3.53 -26.21
N PHE A 197 -12.81 -4.36 -25.35
CA PHE A 197 -12.10 -5.45 -24.70
C PHE A 197 -11.45 -6.34 -25.77
N GLU A 198 -12.10 -6.51 -26.93
CA GLU A 198 -11.56 -7.27 -28.04
C GLU A 198 -10.32 -6.60 -28.65
N ALA A 199 -10.31 -5.26 -28.77
CA ALA A 199 -9.15 -4.52 -29.26
C ALA A 199 -7.95 -4.60 -28.29
N VAL A 200 -8.19 -4.44 -26.98
CA VAL A 200 -7.13 -4.58 -25.96
C VAL A 200 -6.63 -6.02 -25.89
N LEU A 201 -7.54 -6.98 -26.02
CA LEU A 201 -7.23 -8.39 -26.06
C LEU A 201 -6.34 -8.75 -27.25
N ALA A 202 -6.70 -8.29 -28.44
CA ALA A 202 -5.94 -8.51 -29.67
C ALA A 202 -4.53 -7.92 -29.57
N LEU A 203 -4.40 -6.71 -29.03
CA LEU A 203 -3.12 -6.03 -28.84
C LEU A 203 -2.21 -6.79 -27.87
N VAL A 204 -2.71 -7.16 -26.68
CA VAL A 204 -1.93 -7.89 -25.68
C VAL A 204 -1.54 -9.29 -26.18
N VAL A 205 -2.44 -9.98 -26.88
CA VAL A 205 -2.12 -11.28 -27.48
C VAL A 205 -1.01 -11.14 -28.52
N ALA A 206 -1.09 -10.14 -29.42
CA ALA A 206 -0.07 -9.92 -30.45
C ALA A 206 1.32 -9.62 -29.85
N GLU A 207 1.39 -8.72 -28.87
CA GLU A 207 2.63 -8.39 -28.15
C GLU A 207 3.23 -9.61 -27.45
N ARG A 208 2.37 -10.44 -26.83
CA ARG A 208 2.82 -11.63 -26.09
C ARG A 208 3.29 -12.75 -27.01
N VAL A 209 2.58 -13.00 -28.11
CA VAL A 209 2.99 -13.99 -29.12
C VAL A 209 4.34 -13.58 -29.74
N ALA A 210 4.54 -12.30 -30.04
CA ALA A 210 5.81 -11.79 -30.57
C ALA A 210 6.98 -11.87 -29.56
N ALA A 211 6.68 -11.82 -28.27
CA ALA A 211 7.67 -11.90 -27.19
C ALA A 211 8.02 -13.34 -26.76
N VAL A 212 7.41 -14.38 -27.34
CA VAL A 212 7.74 -15.78 -27.03
C VAL A 212 9.08 -16.14 -27.70
N PRO A 213 10.13 -16.49 -26.93
CA PRO A 213 11.45 -16.80 -27.49
C PRO A 213 11.49 -18.09 -28.31
N ASP A 214 10.69 -19.08 -27.93
CA ASP A 214 10.59 -20.39 -28.60
C ASP A 214 9.12 -20.70 -28.91
N LEU A 215 8.67 -20.14 -30.04
CA LEU A 215 7.29 -20.31 -30.51
C LEU A 215 6.99 -21.79 -30.85
N ALA A 216 8.00 -22.54 -31.32
CA ALA A 216 7.86 -23.93 -31.76
C ALA A 216 7.60 -24.89 -30.58
N ALA A 217 8.30 -24.69 -29.46
CA ALA A 217 8.04 -25.44 -28.23
C ALA A 217 6.62 -25.19 -27.69
N LEU A 218 6.17 -23.93 -27.72
CA LEU A 218 4.84 -23.56 -27.26
C LEU A 218 3.73 -24.09 -28.18
N GLN A 219 3.98 -24.17 -29.48
CA GLN A 219 3.08 -24.81 -30.46
C GLN A 219 2.95 -26.32 -30.22
N MET A 220 4.06 -27.03 -29.99
CA MET A 220 4.03 -28.45 -29.65
C MET A 220 3.24 -28.72 -28.35
N HIS A 221 3.35 -27.82 -27.36
CA HIS A 221 2.55 -27.92 -26.14
C HIS A 221 1.04 -27.81 -26.45
N PHE A 222 0.62 -26.87 -27.30
CA PHE A 222 -0.79 -26.69 -27.66
C PHE A 222 -1.37 -27.84 -28.51
N GLN A 223 -0.53 -28.63 -29.18
CA GLN A 223 -0.96 -29.86 -29.86
C GLN A 223 -1.29 -31.00 -28.88
N GLN A 224 -0.65 -31.02 -27.70
CA GLN A 224 -0.82 -32.06 -26.68
C GLN A 224 -1.79 -31.64 -25.56
N SER A 225 -1.90 -30.33 -25.29
CA SER A 225 -2.69 -29.77 -24.19
C SER A 225 -3.40 -28.49 -24.63
N ARG A 226 -4.67 -28.33 -24.27
CA ARG A 226 -5.43 -27.09 -24.52
C ARG A 226 -5.24 -26.02 -23.44
N ALA A 227 -4.37 -26.27 -22.46
CA ALA A 227 -4.10 -25.33 -21.38
C ALA A 227 -2.97 -24.37 -21.75
N VAL A 228 -3.14 -23.09 -21.42
CA VAL A 228 -2.06 -22.10 -21.54
C VAL A 228 -1.08 -22.31 -20.37
N PRO A 229 0.24 -22.44 -20.63
CA PRO A 229 1.21 -22.60 -19.56
C PRO A 229 1.17 -21.44 -18.54
N PRO A 230 1.34 -21.70 -17.24
CA PRO A 230 1.24 -20.68 -16.19
C PRO A 230 2.19 -19.49 -16.37
N GLU A 231 3.37 -19.71 -16.97
CA GLU A 231 4.35 -18.67 -17.31
C GLU A 231 3.84 -17.65 -18.34
N HIS A 232 2.87 -18.02 -19.17
CA HIS A 232 2.26 -17.14 -20.17
C HIS A 232 0.86 -16.65 -19.75
N ASP A 233 0.11 -17.45 -18.98
CA ASP A 233 -1.25 -17.11 -18.52
C ASP A 233 -1.24 -15.99 -17.47
N ARG A 234 -0.47 -16.14 -16.38
CA ARG A 234 -0.52 -15.19 -15.25
C ARG A 234 -0.04 -13.78 -15.61
N PRO A 235 1.07 -13.59 -16.35
CA PRO A 235 1.54 -12.25 -16.71
C PRO A 235 0.59 -11.53 -17.68
N ALA A 236 0.03 -12.25 -18.64
CA ALA A 236 -0.87 -11.67 -19.63
C ALA A 236 -2.23 -11.25 -19.04
N LEU A 237 -2.77 -12.03 -18.10
CA LEU A 237 -3.97 -11.64 -17.36
C LEU A 237 -3.74 -10.43 -16.45
N ALA A 238 -2.55 -10.31 -15.85
CA ALA A 238 -2.18 -9.14 -15.05
C ALA A 238 -2.06 -7.88 -15.92
N GLU A 239 -1.49 -8.01 -17.12
CA GLU A 239 -1.40 -6.93 -18.09
C GLU A 239 -2.76 -6.48 -18.63
N LEU A 240 -3.64 -7.43 -18.98
CA LEU A 240 -5.02 -7.14 -19.38
C LEU A 240 -5.78 -6.40 -18.28
N ARG A 241 -5.68 -6.86 -17.02
CA ARG A 241 -6.28 -6.18 -15.87
C ARG A 241 -5.75 -4.74 -15.74
N ASN A 242 -4.45 -4.53 -15.94
CA ASN A 242 -3.84 -3.21 -15.83
C ASN A 242 -4.26 -2.28 -16.96
N ARG A 243 -4.39 -2.79 -18.20
CA ARG A 243 -4.82 -1.99 -19.37
C ARG A 243 -6.31 -1.67 -19.35
N ILE A 244 -7.13 -2.59 -18.84
CA ILE A 244 -8.60 -2.43 -18.74
C ILE A 244 -9.00 -1.66 -17.47
N GLY A 245 -8.11 -1.59 -16.47
CA GLY A 245 -8.33 -0.80 -15.25
C GLY A 245 -9.38 -1.38 -14.29
N ARG A 246 -9.86 -2.61 -14.54
CA ARG A 246 -10.76 -3.38 -13.68
C ARG A 246 -10.41 -4.86 -13.69
N ASP A 247 -10.92 -5.60 -12.70
CA ASP A 247 -10.77 -7.05 -12.67
C ASP A 247 -11.44 -7.72 -13.87
N LEU A 248 -10.78 -8.77 -14.35
CA LEU A 248 -11.26 -9.59 -15.46
C LEU A 248 -12.32 -10.58 -14.96
N THR A 249 -13.43 -10.64 -15.66
CA THR A 249 -14.45 -11.67 -15.47
C THR A 249 -13.92 -13.04 -15.87
N GLU A 250 -14.56 -14.11 -15.38
CA GLU A 250 -14.20 -15.48 -15.78
C GLU A 250 -14.41 -15.74 -17.28
N GLN A 251 -15.32 -15.01 -17.93
CA GLN A 251 -15.53 -15.08 -19.38
C GLN A 251 -14.36 -14.43 -20.14
N GLU A 252 -13.87 -13.27 -19.69
CA GLU A 252 -12.74 -12.56 -20.29
C GLU A 252 -11.42 -13.33 -20.15
N LYS A 253 -11.19 -13.97 -18.99
CA LYS A 253 -10.03 -14.87 -18.80
C LYS A 253 -10.09 -16.06 -19.77
N ARG A 254 -11.28 -16.63 -20.02
CA ARG A 254 -11.47 -17.71 -21.00
C ARG A 254 -11.28 -17.22 -22.43
N ALA A 255 -11.77 -16.02 -22.75
CA ALA A 255 -11.60 -15.39 -24.05
C ALA A 255 -10.10 -15.18 -24.35
N PHE A 256 -9.33 -14.66 -23.39
CA PHE A 256 -7.87 -14.55 -23.52
C PHE A 256 -7.20 -15.89 -23.82
N ARG A 257 -7.48 -16.93 -23.04
CA ARG A 257 -6.85 -18.25 -23.26
C ARG A 257 -7.16 -18.82 -24.64
N LYS A 258 -8.38 -18.60 -25.13
CA LYS A 258 -8.81 -18.99 -26.48
C LYS A 258 -8.11 -18.19 -27.57
N THR A 259 -8.05 -16.86 -27.43
CA THR A 259 -7.41 -15.98 -28.43
C THR A 259 -5.89 -16.13 -28.44
N PHE A 260 -5.26 -16.34 -27.28
CA PHE A 260 -3.82 -16.56 -27.16
C PHE A 260 -3.40 -17.89 -27.80
N SER A 261 -4.10 -18.99 -27.48
CA SER A 261 -3.83 -20.29 -28.12
C SER A 261 -4.06 -20.24 -29.63
N ALA A 262 -5.11 -19.56 -30.10
CA ALA A 262 -5.34 -19.34 -31.52
C ALA A 262 -4.22 -18.51 -32.18
N GLY A 263 -3.74 -17.44 -31.53
CA GLY A 263 -2.66 -16.59 -32.03
C GLY A 263 -1.32 -17.32 -32.14
N VAL A 264 -0.97 -18.17 -31.18
CA VAL A 264 0.25 -19.00 -31.22
C VAL A 264 0.18 -20.04 -32.34
N LEU A 265 -0.99 -20.63 -32.59
CA LEU A 265 -1.19 -21.59 -33.69
C LEU A 265 -1.27 -20.92 -35.08
N ALA A 266 -1.82 -19.71 -35.17
CA ALA A 266 -1.94 -18.93 -36.41
C ALA A 266 -0.61 -18.31 -36.88
N GLY A 267 0.37 -18.14 -35.97
CA GLY A 267 1.74 -17.74 -36.31
C GLY A 267 2.51 -18.70 -37.24
N SER A 268 1.89 -19.82 -37.64
CA SER A 268 2.39 -20.76 -38.67
C SER A 268 2.16 -20.31 -40.11
N ALA A 269 1.37 -19.25 -40.36
CA ALA A 269 1.04 -18.81 -41.72
C ALA A 269 2.00 -17.76 -42.32
N LEU A 270 3.05 -17.37 -41.59
CA LEU A 270 4.10 -16.47 -42.07
C LEU A 270 5.47 -17.12 -41.80
N SER A 271 5.78 -18.13 -42.61
CA SER A 271 7.14 -18.63 -42.83
C SER A 271 7.29 -18.92 -44.31
#